data_AF-A0A6I0DJT3-F1
#
_entry.id   AF-A0A6I0DJT3-F1
#
_cell.length_a   1.000
_cell.length_b   1.000
_cell.length_c   1.000
_cell.angle_alpha   90.00
_cell.angle_beta   90.00
_cell.angle_gamma   90.00
#
_symmetry.space_group_name_H-M   'P 1'
#
loop_
_entity.id
_entity.type
_entity.pdbx_description
1 polymer ?
#
loop_
_entity_poly.entity_id
_entity_poly.type
_entity_poly.pdbx_seq_one_letter_code
_entity_poly.pdbx_strand_id
1 'polypeptide(L)' 'MRRHRLFFCTLVFAAVYPLVTGLSYVMHYATPDWQLWQRHLVIVPVVVTAMVFAIIPGINRLRG' A
#
# COMPACT_ATOMS: atom_id res chain seq x y z
N MET A 1 -8.80 4.41 26.21
CA MET A 1 -8.97 4.88 24.81
C MET A 1 -7.63 5.04 24.05
N ARG A 2 -6.76 4.00 23.94
CA ARG A 2 -5.49 4.10 23.18
C ARG A 2 -5.16 2.91 22.26
N ARG A 3 -5.67 1.71 22.53
CA ARG A 3 -5.38 0.47 21.76
C ARG A 3 -5.89 0.47 20.31
N HIS A 4 -6.99 1.15 20.03
CA HIS A 4 -7.62 1.17 18.70
C HIS A 4 -6.72 1.77 17.62
N ARG A 5 -5.85 2.75 17.94
CA ARG A 5 -4.96 3.37 16.93
C ARG A 5 -3.79 2.47 16.55
N LEU A 6 -3.32 1.64 17.48
CA LEU A 6 -2.21 0.70 17.24
C LEU A 6 -2.67 -0.47 16.39
N PHE A 7 -3.78 -1.12 16.74
CA PHE A 7 -4.33 -2.24 15.95
C PHE A 7 -4.59 -1.84 14.49
N PHE A 8 -5.05 -0.62 14.32
CA PHE A 8 -5.29 0.00 13.04
C PHE A 8 -4.01 0.26 12.26
N CYS A 9 -2.99 0.86 12.89
CA CYS A 9 -1.70 1.04 12.26
C CYS A 9 -1.10 -0.31 11.83
N THR A 10 -1.22 -1.34 12.66
CA THR A 10 -0.75 -2.69 12.34
C THR A 10 -1.53 -3.30 11.16
N LEU A 11 -2.84 -3.09 11.07
CA LEU A 11 -3.67 -3.58 9.96
C LEU A 11 -3.35 -2.85 8.65
N VAL A 12 -3.11 -1.55 8.72
CA VAL A 12 -2.59 -0.72 7.61
C VAL A 12 -1.24 -1.25 7.13
N PHE A 13 -0.29 -1.46 8.06
CA PHE A 13 1.03 -2.00 7.74
C PHE A 13 0.93 -3.40 7.14
N ALA A 14 0.09 -4.26 7.70
CA ALA A 14 -0.13 -5.61 7.22
C ALA A 14 -0.80 -5.66 5.83
N ALA A 15 -1.56 -4.63 5.43
CA ALA A 15 -2.13 -4.53 4.09
C ALA A 15 -1.17 -3.89 3.08
N VAL A 16 -0.41 -2.87 3.49
CA VAL A 16 0.57 -2.18 2.64
C VAL A 16 1.73 -3.09 2.28
N TYR A 17 2.24 -3.88 3.23
CA TYR A 17 3.40 -4.73 3.02
C TYR A 17 3.22 -5.75 1.87
N PRO A 18 2.13 -6.54 1.81
CA PRO A 18 1.88 -7.44 0.68
C PRO A 18 1.50 -6.67 -0.58
N LEU A 19 0.87 -5.49 -0.48
CA LEU A 19 0.52 -4.68 -1.64
C LEU A 19 1.80 -4.17 -2.35
N VAL A 20 2.73 -3.58 -1.59
CA VAL A 20 4.04 -3.15 -2.09
C VAL A 20 4.84 -4.34 -2.62
N THR A 21 4.87 -5.45 -1.88
CA THR A 21 5.62 -6.64 -2.28
C THR A 21 5.07 -7.25 -3.57
N GLY A 22 3.74 -7.37 -3.68
CA GLY A 22 3.06 -7.86 -4.87
C GLY A 22 3.25 -6.92 -6.07
N LEU A 23 3.10 -5.60 -5.87
CA LEU A 23 3.32 -4.63 -6.95
C LEU A 23 4.77 -4.66 -7.43
N SER A 24 5.74 -4.76 -6.52
CA SER A 24 7.15 -4.89 -6.87
C SER A 24 7.42 -6.19 -7.63
N TYR A 25 6.81 -7.31 -7.26
CA TYR A 25 6.94 -8.57 -8.00
C TYR A 25 6.31 -8.49 -9.40
N VAL A 26 5.12 -7.90 -9.50
CA VAL A 26 4.43 -7.70 -10.78
C VAL A 26 5.23 -6.76 -11.68
N MET A 27 5.74 -5.65 -11.15
CA MET A 27 6.60 -4.71 -11.89
C MET A 27 7.94 -5.35 -12.26
N HIS A 28 8.48 -6.20 -11.39
CA HIS A 28 9.69 -6.96 -11.69
C HIS A 28 9.52 -7.84 -12.93
N TYR A 29 8.36 -8.51 -13.01
CA TYR A 29 8.02 -9.42 -14.10
C TYR A 29 7.54 -8.70 -15.36
N ALA A 30 6.78 -7.60 -15.22
CA ALA A 30 6.13 -6.90 -16.33
C ALA A 30 7.04 -5.91 -17.06
N THR A 31 8.06 -5.36 -16.38
CA THR A 31 9.00 -4.38 -16.99
C THR A 31 10.46 -4.72 -16.70
N PRO A 32 10.99 -5.87 -17.17
CA PRO A 32 12.36 -6.31 -16.88
C PRO A 32 13.43 -5.29 -17.28
N ASP A 33 13.20 -4.51 -18.35
CA ASP A 33 14.15 -3.52 -18.88
C ASP A 33 14.04 -2.12 -18.24
N TRP A 34 13.08 -1.89 -17.32
CA TRP A 34 12.92 -0.58 -16.69
C TRP A 34 13.97 -0.32 -15.62
N GLN A 35 14.59 0.87 -15.68
CA GLN A 35 15.46 1.33 -14.61
C GLN A 35 14.67 1.52 -13.32
N LEU A 36 15.36 1.33 -12.18
CA LEU A 36 14.81 1.45 -10.82
C LEU A 36 13.93 2.71 -10.60
N TRP A 37 14.29 3.82 -11.23
CA TRP A 37 13.59 5.10 -11.17
C TRP A 37 12.22 5.08 -11.86
N GLN A 38 12.10 4.43 -13.04
CA GLN A 38 10.83 4.31 -13.76
C GLN A 38 9.85 3.41 -13.02
N ARG A 39 10.35 2.32 -12.43
CA ARG A 39 9.52 1.47 -11.54
C ARG A 39 9.04 2.24 -10.31
N HIS A 40 9.90 3.02 -9.66
CA HIS A 40 9.49 3.83 -8.50
C HIS A 40 8.46 4.90 -8.85
N LEU A 41 8.59 5.54 -10.02
CA LEU A 41 7.61 6.52 -10.51
C LEU A 41 6.19 5.96 -10.64
N VAL A 42 6.04 4.65 -10.86
CA VAL A 42 4.73 3.99 -10.94
C VAL A 42 4.32 3.37 -9.60
N ILE A 43 5.25 2.71 -8.90
CA ILE A 43 4.98 2.06 -7.62
C ILE A 43 4.51 3.08 -6.58
N VAL A 44 5.19 4.23 -6.46
CA VAL A 44 4.88 5.25 -5.45
C VAL A 44 3.45 5.80 -5.59
N PRO A 45 2.99 6.31 -6.75
CA PRO A 45 1.63 6.81 -6.88
C PRO A 45 0.58 5.71 -6.71
N VAL A 46 0.85 4.47 -7.13
CA VAL A 46 -0.08 3.36 -6.89
C VAL A 46 -0.22 3.06 -5.40
N VAL A 47 0.91 3.00 -4.68
CA VAL A 47 0.91 2.78 -3.22
C VAL A 47 0.22 3.93 -2.50
N VAL A 48 0.46 5.19 -2.89
CA VAL A 48 -0.20 6.38 -2.31
C VAL A 48 -1.70 6.36 -2.59
N THR A 49 -2.11 6.04 -3.82
CA THR A 49 -3.54 5.95 -4.18
C THR A 49 -4.21 4.82 -3.40
N ALA A 50 -3.57 3.66 -3.27
CA ALA A 50 -4.05 2.55 -2.45
C ALA A 50 -4.15 2.94 -0.96
N MET A 51 -3.19 3.68 -0.42
CA MET A 51 -3.28 4.22 0.93
C MET A 51 -4.49 5.16 1.08
N VAL A 52 -4.71 6.08 0.15
CA VAL A 52 -5.82 7.04 0.24
C VAL A 52 -7.18 6.38 0.02
N PHE A 53 -7.30 5.45 -0.94
CA PHE A 53 -8.58 4.85 -1.35
C PHE A 53 -8.92 3.51 -0.70
N ALA A 54 -7.96 2.75 -0.16
CA ALA A 54 -8.26 1.50 0.53
C ALA A 54 -8.16 1.64 2.04
N ILE A 55 -7.13 2.36 2.50
CA ILE A 55 -6.79 2.40 3.93
C ILE A 55 -7.69 3.38 4.66
N ILE A 56 -7.74 4.65 4.24
CA ILE A 56 -8.58 5.69 4.86
C ILE A 56 -10.08 5.30 4.91
N PRO A 57 -10.70 4.71 3.85
CA PRO A 57 -12.09 4.29 3.94
C PRO A 57 -12.31 2.97 4.70
N GLY A 58 -11.39 2.01 4.66
CA GLY A 58 -11.51 0.77 5.46
C GLY A 58 -11.54 1.07 6.97
N ILE A 59 -10.77 2.08 7.35
CA ILE A 59 -10.73 2.72 8.66
C ILE A 59 -12.06 3.38 9.03
N ASN A 60 -12.63 4.18 8.12
CA ASN A 60 -13.84 4.95 8.37
C ASN A 60 -15.06 4.02 8.48
N ARG A 61 -15.07 2.94 7.69
CA ARG A 61 -16.11 1.91 7.67
C ARG A 61 -16.14 1.03 8.92
N LEU A 62 -15.03 0.90 9.65
CA LEU A 62 -14.99 0.19 10.94
C LEU A 62 -15.51 1.04 12.12
N ARG A 63 -15.65 2.36 11.93
CA ARG A 63 -16.05 3.32 12.97
C ARG A 63 -17.48 3.85 12.83
N GLY A 64 -18.13 3.64 11.69
CA GLY A 64 -19.56 3.91 11.48
C GLY A 64 -20.37 2.64 11.63
#